data_AF-A0AA35YG61-F1
#
_entry.id   AF-A0AA35YG61-F1
#
_cell.length_a   1.000
_cell.length_b   1.000
_cell.length_c   1.000
_cell.angle_alpha   90.00
_cell.angle_beta   90.00
_cell.angle_gamma   90.00
#
_symmetry.space_group_name_H-M   'P 1'
#
loop_
_entity.id
_entity.type
_entity.pdbx_description
1 polymer ?
#
loop_
_entity_poly.entity_id
_entity_poly.type
_entity_poly.pdbx_seq_one_letter_code
_entity_poly.pdbx_strand_id
1 'polypeptide(L)'
;MKTLLLLLLSTFSLSMGQPSPTQVRDLDGNLVRSGTEYYILPVIRGMGGGLILASTRNDSCPLDVVQANKEVYNGMPLTFIPVNPKKSVIRESTDLNIIF
;
A
#
# COMPACT_ATOMS: atom_id res chain seq x y z
N MET A 1 20.77 -39.72 38.68
CA MET A 1 19.51 -38.95 38.54
C MET A 1 19.75 -37.46 38.26
N LYS A 2 20.80 -37.07 37.53
CA LYS A 2 21.16 -35.64 37.34
C LYS A 2 21.27 -35.21 35.87
N THR A 3 21.36 -36.16 34.94
CA THR A 3 21.37 -35.90 33.49
C THR A 3 19.98 -35.98 32.85
N LEU A 4 19.00 -36.60 33.51
CA LEU A 4 17.63 -36.72 32.98
C LEU A 4 16.78 -35.44 33.19
N LEU A 5 17.25 -34.50 34.01
CA LEU A 5 16.52 -33.26 34.32
C LEU A 5 16.77 -32.13 33.29
N LEU A 6 17.79 -32.28 32.42
CA LEU A 6 18.15 -31.26 31.42
C LEU A 6 17.38 -31.39 30.10
N LEU A 7 16.62 -32.47 29.88
CA LEU A 7 15.87 -32.70 28.64
C LEU A 7 14.41 -32.23 28.69
N LEU A 8 13.90 -31.82 29.86
CA LEU A 8 12.49 -31.43 30.08
C LEU A 8 12.26 -29.91 30.01
N LEU A 9 13.31 -29.12 29.78
CA LEU A 9 13.26 -27.67 29.63
C LEU A 9 13.62 -27.22 28.20
N SER A 10 13.38 -28.05 27.18
CA SER A 10 13.16 -27.53 25.82
C SER A 10 11.80 -26.85 25.78
N THR A 11 11.68 -25.75 26.51
CA THR A 11 10.59 -24.80 26.39
C THR A 11 10.43 -24.52 24.91
N PHE A 12 9.29 -24.96 24.37
CA PHE A 12 8.77 -24.50 23.10
C PHE A 12 8.73 -22.98 23.15
N SER A 13 9.82 -22.33 22.76
CA SER A 13 9.85 -20.90 22.50
C SER A 13 9.06 -20.71 21.22
N LEU A 14 7.73 -20.69 21.35
CA LEU A 14 6.87 -20.13 20.32
C LEU A 14 7.22 -18.64 20.28
N SER A 15 8.22 -18.30 19.47
CA SER A 15 8.48 -16.93 19.07
C SER A 15 7.22 -16.47 18.33
N MET A 16 6.32 -15.79 19.04
CA MET A 16 5.23 -15.08 18.41
C MET A 16 5.85 -13.87 17.71
N GLY A 17 6.28 -14.08 16.47
CA GLY A 17 6.62 -12.97 15.58
C GLY A 17 5.42 -12.04 15.46
N GLN A 18 5.65 -10.73 15.35
CA GLN A 18 4.56 -9.80 15.12
C GLN A 18 3.85 -10.16 13.81
N PRO A 19 2.50 -10.12 13.78
CA PRO A 19 1.75 -10.37 12.56
C PRO A 19 2.20 -9.37 11.50
N SER A 20 2.37 -9.84 10.27
CA SER A 20 2.64 -8.94 9.15
C SER A 20 1.48 -7.95 9.00
N PRO A 21 1.74 -6.68 8.65
CA PRO A 21 0.68 -5.70 8.44
C PRO A 21 -0.35 -6.18 7.42
N THR A 22 -1.60 -5.73 7.56
CA THR A 22 -2.72 -6.11 6.69
C THR A 22 -2.40 -5.84 5.22
N GLN A 23 -2.91 -6.70 4.34
CA GLN A 23 -2.72 -6.53 2.89
C GLN A 23 -3.79 -5.59 2.34
N VAL A 24 -3.36 -4.61 1.54
CA VAL A 24 -4.28 -3.67 0.89
C VAL A 24 -5.02 -4.39 -0.24
N ARG A 25 -6.32 -4.11 -0.36
CA ARG A 25 -7.19 -4.64 -1.42
C ARG A 25 -7.75 -3.54 -2.30
N ASP A 26 -7.92 -3.84 -3.58
CA ASP A 26 -8.64 -2.97 -4.51
C ASP A 26 -10.16 -3.10 -4.36
N LEU A 27 -10.91 -2.37 -5.20
CA LEU A 27 -12.38 -2.34 -5.18
C LEU A 27 -13.02 -3.67 -5.55
N ASP A 28 -12.29 -4.54 -6.27
CA ASP A 28 -12.73 -5.89 -6.63
C ASP A 28 -12.37 -6.92 -5.54
N GLY A 29 -11.70 -6.48 -4.47
CA GLY A 29 -11.25 -7.32 -3.36
C GLY A 29 -9.95 -8.05 -3.63
N ASN A 30 -9.28 -7.81 -4.77
CA ASN A 30 -7.99 -8.40 -5.08
C ASN A 30 -6.86 -7.70 -4.32
N LEU A 31 -5.74 -8.39 -4.13
CA LEU A 31 -4.58 -7.80 -3.47
C LEU A 31 -3.93 -6.75 -4.37
N VAL A 32 -3.63 -5.57 -3.81
CA VAL A 32 -2.86 -4.55 -4.51
C VAL A 32 -1.41 -5.02 -4.70
N ARG A 33 -0.91 -4.96 -5.93
CA ARG A 33 0.40 -5.46 -6.33
C ARG A 33 1.36 -4.34 -6.67
N SER A 34 2.62 -4.53 -6.30
CA SER A 34 3.67 -3.59 -6.68
C SER A 34 3.85 -3.56 -8.20
N GLY A 35 4.06 -2.37 -8.76
CA GLY A 35 4.28 -2.16 -10.20
C GLY A 35 3.05 -2.40 -11.09
N THR A 36 1.89 -2.68 -10.50
CA THR A 36 0.61 -2.71 -11.22
C THR A 36 -0.04 -1.33 -11.15
N GLU A 37 -0.67 -0.92 -12.26
CA GLU A 37 -1.36 0.36 -12.37
C GLU A 37 -2.72 0.32 -11.67
N TYR A 38 -2.99 1.33 -10.84
CA TYR A 38 -4.26 1.54 -10.16
C TYR A 38 -4.70 2.99 -10.30
N TYR A 39 -6.02 3.22 -10.24
CA TYR A 39 -6.59 4.54 -10.02
C TYR A 39 -6.89 4.72 -8.53
N ILE A 40 -6.58 5.90 -7.98
CA ILE A 40 -7.02 6.28 -6.64
C ILE A 40 -8.30 7.10 -6.77
N LEU A 41 -9.42 6.56 -6.27
CA LEU A 41 -10.75 7.15 -6.36
C LEU A 41 -11.26 7.60 -4.99
N PRO A 42 -12.08 8.67 -4.92
CA PRO A 42 -12.74 9.07 -3.69
C PRO A 42 -13.75 8.00 -3.26
N VAL A 43 -13.78 7.71 -1.96
CA VAL A 43 -14.76 6.76 -1.39
C VAL A 43 -16.18 7.35 -1.45
N ILE A 44 -16.31 8.66 -1.24
CA ILE A 44 -17.60 9.36 -1.28
C ILE A 44 -17.84 9.83 -2.72
N ARG A 45 -18.94 9.34 -3.31
CA ARG A 45 -19.40 9.72 -4.65
C ARG A 45 -19.88 11.17 -4.69
N GLY A 46 -19.87 11.78 -5.87
CA GLY A 46 -20.27 13.16 -6.09
C GLY A 46 -19.29 14.23 -5.59
N MET A 47 -18.13 13.85 -5.03
CA MET A 47 -17.13 14.78 -4.48
C MET A 47 -15.91 15.00 -5.39
N GLY A 48 -16.04 14.70 -6.69
CA GLY A 48 -14.95 14.75 -7.67
C GLY A 48 -14.57 13.35 -8.17
N GLY A 49 -13.57 13.30 -9.04
CA GLY A 49 -13.01 12.10 -9.65
C GLY A 49 -11.74 11.62 -8.94
N GLY A 50 -10.95 10.79 -9.62
CA GLY A 50 -9.70 10.27 -9.10
C GLY A 50 -8.52 11.26 -9.15
N LEU A 51 -7.35 10.80 -8.70
CA LEU A 51 -6.14 11.63 -8.68
C LEU A 51 -5.56 11.87 -10.07
N ILE A 52 -5.11 13.10 -10.33
CA ILE A 52 -4.45 13.53 -11.56
C ILE A 52 -3.23 14.41 -11.22
N LEU A 53 -2.39 14.63 -12.21
CA LEU A 53 -1.36 15.67 -12.18
C LEU A 53 -1.88 16.95 -12.83
N ALA A 54 -1.75 18.09 -12.14
CA ALA A 54 -2.12 19.39 -12.69
C ALA A 54 -1.18 20.49 -12.16
N SER A 55 -1.02 21.56 -12.95
CA SER A 55 -0.36 22.77 -12.45
C SER A 55 -1.39 23.56 -11.63
N THR A 56 -1.11 23.74 -10.33
CA THR A 56 -1.92 24.59 -9.44
C THR A 56 -1.25 25.92 -9.10
N ARG A 57 -0.06 26.14 -9.67
CA ARG A 57 0.82 27.28 -9.41
C ARG A 57 1.07 28.02 -10.72
N ASN A 58 1.80 29.14 -10.66
CA ASN A 58 2.18 29.88 -11.86
C ASN A 58 3.27 29.17 -12.69
N ASP A 59 3.86 28.09 -12.18
CA ASP A 59 4.89 27.31 -12.87
C ASP A 59 4.26 26.09 -13.57
N SER A 60 4.86 25.68 -14.69
CA SER A 60 4.41 24.50 -15.45
C SER A 60 4.88 23.17 -14.86
N CYS A 61 5.97 23.18 -14.09
CA CYS A 61 6.55 22.02 -13.42
C CYS A 61 7.24 22.43 -12.10
N PRO A 62 7.28 21.54 -11.08
CA PRO A 62 6.62 20.24 -11.03
C PRO A 62 5.10 20.37 -10.95
N LEU A 63 4.38 19.37 -11.47
CA LEU A 63 2.93 19.29 -11.33
C LEU A 63 2.57 18.88 -9.90
N ASP A 64 1.43 19.34 -9.43
CA ASP A 64 0.86 18.94 -8.14
C ASP A 64 -0.10 17.76 -8.33
N VAL A 65 -0.19 16.90 -7.31
CA VAL A 65 -1.18 15.82 -7.25
C VAL A 65 -2.49 16.41 -6.75
N VAL A 66 -3.54 16.34 -7.57
CA VAL A 66 -4.86 16.89 -7.24
C VAL A 66 -5.97 15.89 -7.52
N GLN A 67 -7.12 16.11 -6.90
CA GLN A 67 -8.33 15.35 -7.22
C GLN A 67 -9.03 15.97 -8.43
N ALA A 68 -9.45 15.15 -9.40
CA ALA A 68 -10.19 15.63 -10.57
C ALA A 68 -11.54 16.23 -10.16
N ASN A 69 -11.98 17.27 -10.87
CA ASN A 69 -13.21 18.00 -10.50
C ASN A 69 -14.52 17.25 -10.79
N LYS A 70 -14.52 16.26 -11.69
CA LYS A 70 -15.73 15.51 -12.05
C LYS A 70 -15.54 14.02 -11.78
N GLU A 71 -16.54 13.43 -11.14
CA GLU A 71 -16.56 12.00 -10.78
C GLU A 71 -16.35 11.06 -11.97
N VAL A 72 -16.80 11.47 -13.17
CA VAL A 72 -16.62 10.68 -14.40
C VAL A 72 -15.15 10.49 -14.82
N TYR A 73 -14.22 11.26 -14.23
CA TYR A 73 -12.80 11.10 -14.49
C TYR A 73 -12.16 10.22 -13.42
N ASN A 74 -11.77 9.00 -13.80
CA ASN A 74 -11.08 8.07 -12.90
C ASN A 74 -9.68 8.53 -12.49
N GLY A 75 -9.14 9.56 -13.15
CA GLY A 75 -7.81 10.08 -12.90
C GLY A 75 -6.74 9.48 -13.80
N MET A 76 -5.49 9.60 -13.38
CA MET A 76 -4.33 9.00 -14.02
C MET A 76 -3.95 7.71 -13.27
N PRO A 77 -3.52 6.65 -13.99
CA PRO A 77 -3.02 5.46 -13.34
C PRO A 77 -1.73 5.78 -12.58
N LEU A 78 -1.46 5.03 -11.52
CA LEU A 78 -0.22 5.10 -10.77
C LEU A 78 0.17 3.73 -10.24
N THR A 79 1.43 3.59 -9.84
CA THR A 79 1.99 2.35 -9.29
C THR A 79 2.48 2.56 -7.87
N PHE A 80 2.40 1.49 -7.08
CA PHE A 80 2.98 1.43 -5.74
C PHE A 80 4.28 0.62 -5.75
N ILE A 81 5.32 1.15 -5.12
CA ILE A 81 6.63 0.48 -4.98
C ILE A 81 6.98 0.43 -3.50
N PRO A 82 6.88 -0.72 -2.82
CA PRO A 82 7.20 -0.82 -1.40
C PRO A 82 8.70 -0.62 -1.17
N VAL A 83 9.05 -0.10 0.01
CA VAL A 83 10.45 0.14 0.42
C VAL A 83 11.34 -1.10 0.28
N ASN A 84 10.76 -2.30 0.45
CA ASN A 84 11.42 -3.55 0.13
C ASN A 84 10.99 -4.04 -1.27
N PRO A 85 11.81 -3.88 -2.32
CA PRO A 85 11.42 -4.22 -3.70
C PRO A 85 11.23 -5.72 -3.93
N LYS A 86 11.62 -6.58 -2.97
CA LYS A 86 11.34 -8.02 -3.03
C LYS A 86 9.90 -8.36 -2.65
N LYS A 87 9.12 -7.41 -2.11
CA LYS A 87 7.72 -7.61 -1.72
C LYS A 87 6.80 -7.19 -2.86
N SER A 88 5.95 -8.11 -3.32
CA SER A 88 5.02 -7.85 -4.42
C SER A 88 3.61 -7.48 -3.98
N VAL A 89 3.26 -7.64 -2.70
CA VAL A 89 1.95 -7.27 -2.14
C VAL A 89 2.10 -5.99 -1.32
N ILE A 90 1.26 -5.00 -1.61
CA ILE A 90 1.19 -3.77 -0.82
C ILE A 90 0.48 -4.04 0.50
N ARG A 91 1.04 -3.52 1.58
CA ARG A 91 0.54 -3.71 2.93
C ARG A 91 0.37 -2.36 3.61
N GLU A 92 -0.57 -2.29 4.53
CA GLU A 92 -0.75 -1.16 5.43
C GLU A 92 0.52 -0.92 6.25
N SER A 93 0.68 0.30 6.76
CA SER A 93 1.80 0.67 7.66
C SER A 93 3.19 0.29 7.12
N THR A 94 3.37 0.33 5.80
CA THR A 94 4.62 0.00 5.11
C THR A 94 4.99 1.14 4.17
N ASP A 95 6.19 1.68 4.31
CA ASP A 95 6.68 2.77 3.45
C ASP A 95 6.73 2.33 1.98
N LEU A 96 6.36 3.25 1.09
CA LEU A 96 6.32 3.03 -0.35
C LEU A 96 6.52 4.33 -1.13
N ASN A 97 6.93 4.18 -2.38
CA ASN A 97 6.86 5.23 -3.39
C ASN A 97 5.56 5.07 -4.20
N ILE A 98 4.94 6.19 -4.58
CA ILE A 98 3.79 6.26 -5.48
C ILE A 98 4.23 7.02 -6.73
N ILE A 99 4.02 6.43 -7.90
CA ILE A 99 4.51 6.99 -9.17
C ILE A 99 3.37 6.99 -10.19
N PHE A 100 3.01 8.17 -10.69
CA PHE A 100 2.14 8.36 -11.85
C PHE A 100 2.87 8.02 -13.16
#